data_AF-A0A1W1CLC8-F1
#
_entry.id   AF-A0A1W1CLC8-F1
#
_cell.length_a   1.000
_cell.length_b   1.000
_cell.length_c   1.000
_cell.angle_alpha   90.00
_cell.angle_beta   90.00
_cell.angle_gamma   90.00
#
_symmetry.space_group_name_H-M   'P 1'
#
loop_
_entity.id
_entity.type
_entity.pdbx_description
1 polymer ?
#
loop_
_entity_poly.entity_id
_entity_poly.type
_entity_poly.pdbx_seq_one_letter_code
_entity_poly.pdbx_strand_id
1 'polypeptide(L)' 'MAKNHTQYIFSMGELKRKDNSIDFYNSKGHNYIPIEDLKKLYCLA' A
#
# COMPACT_ATOMS: atom_id res chain seq x y z
N MET A 1 2.96 10.95 -6.87
CA MET A 1 3.75 10.73 -5.63
C MET A 1 5.21 10.95 -5.96
N ALA A 2 6.08 11.28 -5.00
CA ALA A 2 7.50 11.41 -5.30
C ALA A 2 8.09 10.05 -5.69
N LYS A 3 9.03 10.05 -6.63
CA LYS A 3 9.76 8.84 -7.03
C LYS A 3 10.52 8.27 -5.83
N ASN A 4 10.58 6.95 -5.69
CA ASN A 4 11.25 6.24 -4.60
C ASN A 4 10.70 6.55 -3.20
N HIS A 5 9.39 6.78 -3.07
CA HIS A 5 8.79 7.08 -1.78
C HIS A 5 8.66 5.82 -0.90
N THR A 6 8.51 6.08 0.40
CA THR A 6 8.24 5.05 1.41
C THR A 6 6.82 5.22 1.90
N GLN A 7 6.04 4.14 1.89
CA GLN A 7 4.67 4.11 2.38
C GLN A 7 4.63 3.37 3.72
N TYR A 8 3.86 3.91 4.66
CA TYR A 8 3.61 3.29 5.97
C TYR A 8 2.12 2.97 6.12
N ILE A 9 1.83 1.77 6.64
CA ILE A 9 0.48 1.32 6.99
C ILE A 9 0.46 1.04 8.50
N PHE A 10 -0.34 1.81 9.23
CA PHE A 10 -0.55 1.68 10.68
C PHE A 10 -1.93 1.12 11.04
N SER A 11 -2.77 0.88 10.03
CA SER A 11 -4.12 0.36 10.22
C SER A 11 -4.18 -1.12 9.87
N MET A 12 -4.95 -1.89 10.64
CA MET A 12 -5.28 -3.27 10.31
C MET A 12 -6.06 -3.36 9.00
N GLY A 13 -5.80 -4.41 8.22
CA GLY A 13 -6.47 -4.69 6.97
C GLY A 13 -5.78 -5.83 6.22
N GLU A 14 -6.30 -6.13 5.03
CA GLU A 14 -5.75 -7.15 4.13
C GLU A 14 -4.94 -6.49 3.03
N LEU A 15 -3.76 -7.05 2.75
CA LEU A 15 -2.91 -6.64 1.63
C LEU A 15 -2.93 -7.73 0.56
N LYS A 16 -3.34 -7.37 -0.66
CA LYS A 16 -3.34 -8.26 -1.81
C LYS A 16 -2.63 -7.61 -3.00
N ARG A 17 -1.81 -8.39 -3.69
CA ARG A 17 -1.21 -7.95 -4.96
C ARG A 17 -2.28 -7.95 -6.07
N LYS A 18 -2.39 -6.85 -6.80
CA LYS A 18 -3.27 -6.72 -7.98
C LYS A 18 -2.55 -5.94 -9.08
N ASP A 19 -2.15 -6.65 -10.13
CA ASP A 19 -1.40 -6.09 -11.27
C ASP A 19 -0.16 -5.31 -10.82
N ASN A 20 -0.07 -4.01 -11.17
CA ASN A 20 0.98 -3.08 -10.75
C ASN A 20 0.65 -2.29 -9.48
N SER A 21 -0.29 -2.78 -8.68
CA SER A 21 -0.70 -2.17 -7.42
C SER A 21 -0.76 -3.18 -6.28
N ILE A 22 -0.78 -2.67 -5.06
CA ILE A 22 -1.17 -3.42 -3.87
C ILE A 22 -2.54 -2.89 -3.48
N ASP A 23 -3.54 -3.76 -3.44
CA ASP A 23 -4.86 -3.47 -2.90
C ASP A 23 -4.79 -3.66 -1.38
N PHE A 24 -4.87 -2.55 -0.65
CA PHE A 24 -5.01 -2.55 0.79
C PHE A 24 -6.48 -2.33 1.14
N TYR A 25 -7.13 -3.38 1.64
CA TYR A 25 -8.54 -3.34 2.02
C TYR A 25 -8.68 -3.28 3.54
N ASN A 26 -9.40 -2.28 4.04
CA ASN A 26 -9.72 -2.15 5.45
C ASN A 26 -11.16 -1.62 5.64
N SER A 27 -11.52 -1.23 6.86
CA SER A 27 -12.86 -0.67 7.17
C SER A 27 -13.23 0.60 6.40
N LYS A 28 -12.26 1.27 5.76
CA LYS A 28 -12.46 2.44 4.89
C LYS A 28 -12.63 2.06 3.43
N GLY A 29 -12.57 0.77 3.10
CA GLY A 29 -12.66 0.25 1.74
C GLY A 29 -11.30 -0.03 1.12
N HIS A 30 -11.25 0.00 -0.21
CA HIS A 30 -10.06 -0.29 -1.00
C HIS A 30 -9.14 0.92 -1.11
N ASN A 31 -7.86 0.71 -0.84
CA ASN A 31 -6.80 1.68 -1.09
C ASN A 31 -5.74 1.06 -1.99
N TYR A 32 -5.64 1.57 -3.22
CA TYR A 32 -4.70 1.05 -4.21
C TYR A 32 -3.38 1.79 -4.12
N ILE A 33 -2.30 1.05 -3.83
CA ILE A 33 -0.94 1.57 -3.72
C ILE A 33 -0.18 1.18 -5.00
N PRO A 34 0.12 2.11 -5.92
CA PRO A 34 0.92 1.83 -7.10
C PRO A 34 2.35 1.47 -6.70
N ILE A 35 2.94 0.45 -7.32
CA ILE A 35 4.29 0.01 -6.94
C ILE A 35 5.42 0.59 -7.78
N GLU A 36 5.12 1.24 -8.92
CA GLU A 36 6.13 1.71 -9.88
C GLU A 36 7.17 2.63 -9.23
N ASP A 37 6.74 3.47 -8.30
CA ASP A 37 7.58 4.42 -7.56
C ASP A 37 7.75 4.07 -6.07
N LEU A 38 7.25 2.92 -5.63
CA LEU A 38 7.27 2.49 -4.24
C LEU A 38 8.58 1.78 -3.93
N LYS A 39 9.47 2.45 -3.18
CA LYS A 39 10.75 1.86 -2.78
C LYS A 39 10.58 0.92 -1.58
N LYS A 40 9.71 1.28 -0.65
CA LYS A 40 9.50 0.56 0.62
C LYS A 40 8.06 0.68 1.07
N LEU A 41 7.50 -0.42 1.54
CA LEU A 41 6.21 -0.48 2.24
C LEU A 41 6.44 -1.07 3.62
N TYR A 42 6.12 -0.32 4.66
CA TYR A 42 6.21 -0.77 6.06
C TYR A 42 4.81 -0.97 6.62
N CYS A 43 4.56 -2.14 7.21
CA CYS A 43 3.33 -2.47 7.90
C CYS A 43 3.64 -2.53 9.40
N LEU A 44 3.12 -1.57 10.15
CA LEU A 44 3.41 -1.36 11.57
C LEU A 44 2.11 -1.48 12.37
N ALA A 45 1.44 -2.61 12.15
CA ALA A 45 0.14 -2.98 12.69
C ALA A 45 0.22 -3.25 14.20
#